data_AF-A0A8G2F0R5-F1
#
_entry.id   AF-A0A8G2F0R5-F1
#
_cell.length_a   1.000
_cell.length_b   1.000
_cell.length_c   1.000
_cell.angle_alpha   90.00
_cell.angle_beta   90.00
_cell.angle_gamma   90.00
#
_symmetry.space_group_name_H-M   'P 1'
#
loop_
_entity.id
_entity.type
_entity.pdbx_description
1 polymer ?
#
loop_
_entity_poly.entity_id
_entity_poly.type
_entity_poly.pdbx_seq_one_letter_code
_entity_poly.pdbx_strand_id
1 'polypeptide(L)' 'MGEIHPIGKARKLKCPICGKPSEATVRPFCSPRCKQVDLGRWLGETYRIPSEDVPDETEIDALVARLERGEE' A
#
# COMPACT_ATOMS: atom_id res chain seq x y z
N MET A 1 -0.08 -22.87 12.55
CA MET A 1 -1.49 -22.48 12.34
C MET A 1 -1.67 -21.10 12.95
N GLY A 2 -1.49 -20.05 12.16
CA GLY A 2 -1.49 -18.67 12.65
C GLY A 2 -2.91 -18.21 12.98
N GLU A 3 -3.10 -17.74 14.20
CA GLU A 3 -4.38 -17.26 14.72
C GLU A 3 -4.77 -15.95 14.02
N ILE A 4 -5.87 -16.00 13.27
CA ILE A 4 -6.46 -14.84 12.58
C ILE A 4 -7.03 -13.85 13.61
N HIS A 5 -6.24 -12.85 13.98
CA HIS A 5 -6.69 -11.76 14.84
C HIS A 5 -7.70 -10.87 14.07
N PRO A 6 -8.93 -10.70 14.56
CA PRO A 6 -9.92 -9.86 13.88
C PRO A 6 -9.46 -8.40 13.93
N ILE A 7 -9.18 -7.82 12.76
CA ILE A 7 -8.77 -6.42 12.60
C ILE A 7 -9.98 -5.50 12.83
N GLY A 8 -10.42 -5.37 14.09
CA GLY A 8 -11.21 -4.27 14.62
C GLY A 8 -12.65 -4.09 14.12
N LYS A 9 -13.47 -3.46 14.97
CA LYS A 9 -14.84 -3.03 14.65
C LYS A 9 -14.82 -2.02 13.48
N ALA A 10 -15.67 -2.19 12.47
CA ALA A 10 -15.73 -1.32 11.29
C ALA A 10 -16.04 0.14 11.68
N ARG A 11 -14.99 0.96 11.85
CA ARG A 11 -15.14 2.41 11.98
C ARG A 11 -15.66 2.94 10.65
N LYS A 12 -16.52 3.98 10.66
CA LYS A 12 -16.89 4.70 9.43
C LYS A 12 -15.59 5.14 8.74
N LEU A 13 -15.23 4.44 7.66
CA LEU A 13 -13.98 4.66 6.94
C LEU A 13 -14.01 6.07 6.36
N LYS A 14 -12.91 6.81 6.57
CA LYS A 14 -12.71 8.09 5.91
C LYS A 14 -12.14 7.84 4.51
N CYS A 15 -12.56 8.62 3.53
CA CYS A 15 -12.02 8.59 2.19
C CYS A 15 -10.53 8.96 2.23
N PRO A 16 -9.61 8.11 1.72
CA PRO A 16 -8.17 8.38 1.76
C PRO A 16 -7.76 9.56 0.87
N ILE A 17 -8.63 9.98 -0.06
CA ILE A 17 -8.35 11.07 -0.99
C ILE A 17 -8.75 12.44 -0.46
N CYS A 18 -9.82 12.53 0.34
CA CYS A 18 -10.38 13.82 0.77
C CYS A 18 -10.92 13.86 2.21
N GLY A 19 -10.84 12.76 2.96
CA GLY A 19 -11.25 12.68 4.38
C GLY A 19 -12.75 12.60 4.66
N LYS A 20 -13.62 12.81 3.66
CA LYS A 20 -15.09 12.67 3.80
C LYS A 20 -15.49 11.23 4.16
N PRO A 21 -16.66 11.00 4.78
CA PRO A 21 -17.15 9.64 5.03
C PRO A 21 -17.22 8.80 3.76
N SER A 22 -16.78 7.54 3.82
CA SER A 22 -16.86 6.61 2.70
C SER A 22 -18.31 6.25 2.39
N GLU A 23 -18.65 6.13 1.12
CA GLU A 23 -19.94 5.63 0.66
C GLU A 23 -19.91 4.12 0.48
N ALA A 24 -20.96 3.42 0.87
CA ALA A 24 -20.98 1.95 0.93
C ALA A 24 -20.70 1.28 -0.43
N THR A 25 -21.16 1.88 -1.52
CA THR A 25 -21.04 1.37 -2.89
C THR A 25 -19.65 1.58 -3.50
N VAL A 26 -18.83 2.46 -2.91
CA VAL A 26 -17.53 2.86 -3.47
C VAL A 26 -16.43 2.90 -2.40
N ARG A 27 -16.56 2.11 -1.33
CA ARG A 27 -15.54 2.01 -0.27
C ARG A 27 -14.17 1.62 -0.86
N PRO A 28 -13.05 2.19 -0.35
CA PRO A 28 -12.96 3.09 0.80
C PRO A 28 -13.26 4.58 0.48
N PHE A 29 -13.73 4.92 -0.71
CA PHE A 29 -13.90 6.31 -1.16
C PHE A 29 -15.28 6.89 -0.85
N CYS A 30 -15.42 8.22 -0.98
CA CYS A 30 -16.70 8.90 -0.87
C CYS A 30 -17.43 9.10 -2.21
N SER A 31 -16.78 8.85 -3.36
CA SER A 31 -17.38 9.02 -4.68
C SER A 31 -16.57 8.34 -5.79
N PRO A 32 -17.17 8.09 -6.98
CA PRO A 32 -16.45 7.60 -8.16
C PRO A 32 -15.28 8.52 -8.58
N ARG A 33 -15.42 9.84 -8.39
CA ARG A 33 -14.35 10.81 -8.65
C ARG A 33 -13.12 10.54 -7.78
N CYS A 34 -13.30 10.31 -6.48
CA CYS A 34 -12.17 10.04 -5.58
C CYS A 34 -11.49 8.71 -5.92
N LYS A 35 -12.24 7.68 -6.31
CA LYS A 35 -11.67 6.41 -6.81
C LYS A 35 -10.76 6.63 -8.04
N GLN A 36 -11.19 7.47 -8.98
CA GLN A 36 -10.40 7.78 -10.17
C GLN A 36 -9.15 8.62 -9.85
N VAL A 37 -9.24 9.56 -8.91
CA VAL A 37 -8.07 10.33 -8.45
C VAL A 37 -7.04 9.42 -7.81
N ASP A 38 -7.47 8.47 -6.97
CA ASP A 38 -6.58 7.47 -6.39
C ASP A 38 -5.87 6.66 -7.48
N LEU A 39 -6.63 6.13 -8.44
CA LEU A 39 -6.07 5.41 -9.58
C LEU A 39 -5.06 6.25 -10.36
N GLY A 40 -5.35 7.55 -10.57
CA GLY A 40 -4.41 8.47 -11.21
C GLY A 40 -3.10 8.64 -10.43
N ARG A 41 -3.14 8.65 -9.09
CA ARG A 41 -1.93 8.69 -8.25
C ARG A 41 -1.12 7.40 -8.32
N TRP A 42 -1.78 6.25 -8.44
CA TRP A 42 -1.11 4.97 -8.68
C TRP A 42 -0.41 4.93 -10.02
N LEU A 43 -1.13 5.24 -11.09
CA LEU A 43 -0.59 5.22 -12.45
C LEU A 43 0.45 6.32 -12.69
N GLY A 44 0.34 7.43 -11.98
CA GLY A 44 1.31 8.52 -12.00
C GLY A 44 2.44 8.38 -10.99
N GLU A 45 2.67 7.17 -10.43
CA GLU A 45 3.79 6.85 -9.52
C GLU A 45 3.94 7.84 -8.35
N THR A 46 2.83 8.42 -7.89
CA THR A 46 2.84 9.43 -6.82
C THR A 46 3.00 8.80 -5.45
N TYR A 47 2.56 7.55 -5.28
CA TYR A 47 2.75 6.79 -4.06
C TYR A 47 4.18 6.26 -4.02
N ARG A 48 4.95 6.70 -3.02
CA ARG A 48 6.34 6.31 -2.80
C ARG A 48 6.60 6.13 -1.31
N ILE A 49 7.42 5.15 -0.97
CA ILE A 49 7.93 4.94 0.39
C ILE A 49 9.33 5.56 0.43
N PRO A 50 9.61 6.52 1.33
CA PRO A 50 10.95 7.05 1.48
C PRO A 50 11.89 5.93 1.99
N SER A 51 13.11 5.87 1.44
CA SER A 51 14.20 5.03 1.95
C SER A 51 15.40 5.92 2.26
N GLU A 52 16.08 5.64 3.38
CA GLU A 52 17.31 6.34 3.76
C GLU A 52 18.52 5.75 3.01
N ASP A 53 18.52 4.43 2.80
CA ASP A 53 19.52 3.70 2.02
C ASP A 53 18.85 3.06 0.81
N VAL A 54 19.25 3.48 -0.39
CA VAL A 54 18.88 2.80 -1.64
C VAL A 54 20.07 1.93 -2.01
N PRO A 55 19.97 0.60 -1.91
CA PRO A 55 21.09 -0.27 -2.24
C PRO A 55 21.44 -0.11 -3.71
N ASP A 56 22.74 -0.15 -4.02
CA ASP A 56 23.19 -0.15 -5.40
C ASP A 56 22.91 -1.51 -6.09
N GLU A 57 23.08 -1.57 -7.40
CA GLU A 57 22.77 -2.78 -8.18
C GLU A 57 23.56 -4.01 -7.66
N THR A 58 24.82 -3.81 -7.27
CA THR A 58 25.68 -4.85 -6.70
C THR A 58 25.17 -5.37 -5.35
N GLU A 59 24.70 -4.47 -4.48
CA GLU A 59 24.09 -4.83 -3.20
C GLU A 59 22.77 -5.57 -3.40
N ILE A 60 21.95 -5.15 -4.37
CA ILE A 60 20.70 -5.84 -4.74
C ILE A 60 21.00 -7.26 -5.22
N ASP A 61 21.95 -7.44 -6.15
CA ASP A 61 22.32 -8.75 -6.68
C ASP A 61 22.85 -9.69 -5.59
N ALA A 62 23.65 -9.17 -4.66
CA ALA A 62 24.15 -9.93 -3.52
C ALA A 62 23.01 -10.40 -2.59
N LEU A 63 22.02 -9.54 -2.35
CA LEU A 63 20.83 -9.87 -1.56
C LEU A 63 19.97 -10.93 -2.24
N VAL A 64 19.73 -10.79 -3.56
CA VAL A 64 18.99 -11.78 -4.36
C VAL A 64 19.68 -13.14 -4.30
N ALA A 65 20.99 -13.18 -4.54
CA ALA A 65 21.74 -14.42 -4.51
C ALA A 65 21.71 -15.08 -3.12
N ARG A 66 21.72 -14.29 -2.04
CA ARG A 66 21.61 -14.79 -0.66
C ARG A 66 20.24 -15.44 -0.40
N LEU A 67 19.16 -14.78 -0.83
CA LEU A 67 17.79 -15.30 -0.72
C LEU A 67 17.62 -16.61 -1.50
N GLU A 68 18.17 -16.69 -2.71
CA GLU A 68 18.11 -17.90 -3.54
C GLU A 68 18.89 -19.08 -2.95
N ARG A 69 20.00 -18.80 -2.23
CA ARG A 69 20.77 -19.83 -1.51
C ARG A 69 20.14 -20.26 -0.19
N GLY A 70 19.14 -19.53 0.31
CA GLY A 70 18.49 -19.82 1.60
C GLY A 70 19.38 -19.56 2.81
N GLU A 71 20.34 -18.64 2.67
CA GLU A 71 21.18 -18.16 3.76
C GLU A 71 20.42 -17.04 4.51
N GLU A 72 20.02 -17.29 5.75
CA GLU A 72 19.43 -16.29 6.66
C GLU A 72 20.53 -15.49 7.38
#